data_AF-A0A938ETB5-F1
#
_entry.id   AF-A0A938ETB5-F1
#
_cell.length_a   1.000
_cell.length_b   1.000
_cell.length_c   1.000
_cell.angle_alpha   90.00
_cell.angle_beta   90.00
_cell.angle_gamma   90.00
#
_symmetry.space_group_name_H-M   'P 1'
#
loop_
_entity.id
_entity.type
_entity.pdbx_description
1 polymer ?
#
loop_
_entity_poly.entity_id
_entity_poly.type
_entity_poly.pdbx_seq_one_letter_code
_entity_poly.pdbx_strand_id
1 'polypeptide(L)'
;MIKRLLTVAIASLFMVGSFIVPAEAANKAGGTCKTANKKAKIGGFDYICQKNPTVKRAKLTWLIKECLDSNRQYLSGKQAYAKKLQEKAELLAQFAAAEADTSLTAADKEELARSKSALLDTFDKLSKTSKDMYEMALTVRDLACTVGI
;
A
#
# COMPACT_ATOMS: atom_id res chain seq x y z
N MET A 1 -25.26 6.73 -23.39
CA MET A 1 -24.71 5.47 -22.83
C MET A 1 -23.19 5.58 -22.77
N ILE A 2 -22.63 5.87 -21.59
CA ILE A 2 -21.18 5.78 -21.33
C ILE A 2 -21.02 5.03 -20.00
N LYS A 3 -20.97 3.70 -20.10
CA LYS A 3 -20.44 2.84 -19.05
C LYS A 3 -19.22 2.17 -19.65
N ARG A 4 -18.06 2.82 -19.56
CA ARG A 4 -16.77 2.21 -19.87
C ARG A 4 -15.89 2.29 -18.63
N LEU A 5 -15.64 1.09 -18.09
CA LEU A 5 -14.38 0.68 -17.47
C LEU A 5 -14.04 1.35 -16.12
N LEU A 6 -14.81 1.00 -15.09
CA LEU A 6 -14.30 0.91 -13.72
C LEU A 6 -13.83 -0.53 -13.46
N THR A 7 -12.70 -0.90 -14.04
CA THR A 7 -11.93 -2.07 -13.58
C THR A 7 -11.14 -1.65 -12.35
N VAL A 8 -11.78 -1.71 -11.18
CA VAL A 8 -11.07 -1.59 -9.90
C VAL A 8 -10.33 -2.89 -9.66
N ALA A 9 -9.03 -2.74 -9.41
CA ALA A 9 -8.05 -3.79 -9.21
C ALA A 9 -8.49 -4.79 -8.13
N ILE A 10 -8.15 -6.05 -8.39
CA ILE A 10 -8.36 -7.22 -7.53
C ILE A 10 -7.72 -6.95 -6.17
N ALA A 11 -8.56 -6.80 -5.14
CA ALA A 11 -8.11 -6.86 -3.75
C ALA A 11 -7.80 -8.32 -3.42
N SER A 12 -6.51 -8.66 -3.38
CA SER A 12 -6.03 -9.89 -2.74
C SER A 12 -6.15 -9.71 -1.23
N LEU A 13 -7.32 -10.08 -0.71
CA LEU A 13 -7.58 -10.17 0.72
C LEU A 13 -6.68 -11.30 1.28
N PHE A 14 -5.51 -10.94 1.81
CA PHE A 14 -4.65 -11.90 2.50
C PHE A 14 -5.29 -12.27 3.83
N MET A 15 -5.70 -13.53 3.98
CA MET A 15 -6.02 -14.12 5.28
C MET A 15 -4.78 -14.04 6.17
N VAL A 16 -4.88 -13.30 7.29
CA VAL A 16 -3.91 -13.39 8.37
C VAL A 16 -4.20 -14.68 9.14
N GLY A 17 -3.64 -15.79 8.67
CA GLY A 17 -3.58 -17.03 9.44
C GLY A 17 -2.43 -16.94 10.45
N SER A 18 -2.64 -17.45 11.66
CA SER A 18 -1.54 -17.68 12.60
C SER A 18 -0.60 -18.74 12.03
N PHE A 19 0.53 -18.32 11.47
CA PHE A 19 1.52 -19.24 10.92
C PHE A 19 2.35 -19.85 12.06
N ILE A 20 2.06 -21.11 12.42
CA ILE A 20 2.94 -21.91 13.27
C ILE A 20 4.05 -22.45 12.36
N VAL A 21 5.20 -21.79 12.35
CA VAL A 21 6.40 -22.30 11.68
C VAL A 21 7.01 -23.43 12.55
N PRO A 22 7.22 -24.64 12.01
CA PRO A 22 7.95 -25.69 12.73
C PRO A 22 9.32 -25.21 13.21
N ALA A 23 9.79 -25.64 14.39
CA ALA A 23 11.03 -25.17 14.98
C ALA A 23 12.27 -25.39 14.07
N GLU A 24 12.38 -26.54 13.39
CA GLU A 24 13.42 -26.78 12.37
C GLU A 24 13.35 -25.83 11.16
N ALA A 25 12.15 -25.36 10.80
CA ALA A 25 11.96 -24.40 9.73
C ALA A 25 12.33 -22.98 10.18
N ALA A 26 12.00 -22.63 11.43
CA ALA A 26 12.43 -21.39 12.06
C ALA A 26 13.97 -21.28 12.14
N ASN A 27 14.68 -22.39 12.38
CA ASN A 27 16.15 -22.41 12.39
C ASN A 27 16.81 -22.15 11.03
N LYS A 28 16.07 -22.30 9.92
CA LYS A 28 16.56 -21.99 8.55
C LYS A 28 16.01 -20.66 8.01
N ALA A 29 14.83 -20.25 8.49
CA ALA A 29 14.29 -18.92 8.29
C ALA A 29 15.23 -17.89 8.93
N GLY A 30 15.61 -16.84 8.20
CA GLY A 30 16.59 -15.86 8.70
C GLY A 30 18.05 -16.28 8.69
N GLY A 31 18.33 -17.56 8.47
CA GLY A 31 19.69 -18.06 8.30
C GLY A 31 20.40 -17.36 7.13
N THR A 32 21.71 -17.14 7.26
CA THR A 32 22.51 -16.53 6.20
C THR A 32 22.51 -17.39 4.95
N CYS A 33 22.45 -16.76 3.79
CA CYS A 33 22.49 -17.44 2.50
C CYS A 33 23.56 -16.81 1.59
N LYS A 34 24.14 -17.63 0.70
CA LYS A 34 25.34 -17.24 -0.08
C LYS A 34 25.03 -16.53 -1.39
N THR A 35 23.87 -16.79 -1.98
CA THR A 35 23.55 -16.36 -3.35
C THR A 35 22.22 -15.64 -3.37
N ALA A 36 22.24 -14.35 -3.69
CA ALA A 36 21.04 -13.53 -3.80
C ALA A 36 20.03 -14.11 -4.79
N ASN A 37 18.74 -13.91 -4.51
CA ASN A 37 17.59 -14.38 -5.31
C ASN A 37 17.42 -15.90 -5.40
N LYS A 38 18.23 -16.69 -4.69
CA LYS A 38 17.97 -18.12 -4.56
C LYS A 38 16.63 -18.31 -3.86
N LYS A 39 15.82 -19.26 -4.35
CA LYS A 39 14.54 -19.64 -3.76
C LYS A 39 14.67 -20.96 -3.01
N ALA A 40 13.93 -21.11 -1.92
CA ALA A 40 13.83 -22.37 -1.17
C ALA A 40 12.43 -22.49 -0.57
N LYS A 41 12.00 -23.73 -0.30
CA LYS A 41 10.86 -24.00 0.56
C LYS A 41 11.37 -24.45 1.93
N ILE A 42 10.96 -23.76 2.99
CA ILE A 42 11.38 -24.04 4.37
C ILE A 42 10.10 -24.11 5.21
N GLY A 43 9.83 -25.26 5.82
CA GLY A 43 8.61 -25.46 6.62
C GLY A 43 7.30 -25.21 5.85
N GLY A 44 7.28 -25.44 4.54
CA GLY A 44 6.11 -25.23 3.68
C GLY A 44 5.98 -23.83 3.08
N PHE A 45 6.71 -22.84 3.58
CA PHE A 45 6.67 -21.46 3.08
C PHE A 45 7.74 -21.20 2.02
N ASP A 46 7.48 -20.22 1.17
CA ASP A 46 8.44 -19.77 0.17
C ASP A 46 9.42 -18.75 0.76
N TYR A 47 10.70 -19.02 0.59
CA TYR A 47 11.79 -18.15 1.01
C TYR A 47 12.64 -17.70 -0.17
N ILE A 48 13.15 -16.48 -0.08
CA ILE A 48 14.07 -15.89 -1.05
C ILE A 48 15.28 -15.36 -0.30
N CYS A 49 16.48 -15.73 -0.77
CA CYS A 49 17.73 -15.21 -0.25
C CYS A 49 17.91 -13.76 -0.68
N GLN A 50 17.68 -12.81 0.21
CA GLN A 50 17.83 -11.38 -0.05
C GLN A 50 18.27 -10.64 1.22
N LYS A 51 18.59 -9.35 1.06
CA LYS A 51 18.83 -8.45 2.19
C LYS A 51 17.48 -8.06 2.80
N ASN A 52 17.37 -8.12 4.13
CA ASN A 52 16.15 -7.69 4.81
C ASN A 52 15.90 -6.19 4.53
N PRO A 53 14.77 -5.82 3.89
CA PRO A 53 14.49 -4.43 3.54
C PRO A 53 14.25 -3.54 4.77
N THR A 54 13.97 -4.10 5.95
CA THR A 54 13.73 -3.34 7.18
C THR A 54 15.01 -3.07 7.99
N VAL A 55 16.13 -3.74 7.65
CA VAL A 55 17.39 -3.63 8.40
C VAL A 55 18.45 -2.88 7.58
N LYS A 56 18.96 -1.79 8.14
CA LYS A 56 20.04 -1.01 7.52
C LYS A 56 21.32 -1.85 7.44
N ARG A 57 21.92 -1.93 6.23
CA ARG A 57 23.13 -2.74 5.94
C ARG A 57 22.95 -4.25 6.23
N ALA A 58 21.77 -4.80 5.95
CA ALA A 58 21.51 -6.22 6.11
C ALA A 58 22.47 -7.11 5.30
N LYS A 59 22.82 -8.27 5.88
CA LYS A 59 23.44 -9.39 5.18
C LYS A 59 22.38 -10.16 4.37
N LEU A 60 22.82 -11.07 3.50
CA LEU A 60 21.91 -11.97 2.80
C LEU A 60 21.39 -13.04 3.76
N THR A 61 20.06 -13.10 3.91
CA THR A 61 19.37 -14.11 4.72
C THR A 61 18.18 -14.70 3.95
N TRP A 62 17.72 -15.86 4.39
CA TRP A 62 16.47 -16.44 3.89
C TRP A 62 15.28 -15.66 4.45
N LEU A 63 14.66 -14.83 3.60
CA LEU A 63 13.48 -14.07 3.94
C LEU A 63 12.24 -14.78 3.41
N ILE A 64 11.21 -14.87 4.24
CA ILE A 64 9.91 -15.36 3.78
C ILE A 64 9.39 -14.41 2.68
N LYS A 65 8.78 -14.96 1.63
CA LYS A 65 8.35 -14.17 0.47
C LYS A 65 7.39 -13.03 0.87
N GLU A 66 6.53 -13.29 1.83
CA GLU A 66 5.56 -12.34 2.40
C GLU A 66 6.25 -11.09 2.96
N CYS A 67 7.47 -11.17 3.50
CA CYS A 67 8.25 -10.01 3.92
C CYS A 67 8.56 -9.08 2.73
N LEU A 68 8.99 -9.66 1.61
CA LEU A 68 9.34 -8.90 0.41
C LEU A 68 8.09 -8.33 -0.27
N ASP A 69 7.02 -9.12 -0.33
CA ASP A 69 5.78 -8.74 -0.99
C ASP A 69 5.07 -7.61 -0.22
N SER A 70 4.95 -7.74 1.11
CA SER A 70 4.38 -6.69 1.97
C SER A 70 5.22 -5.42 2.00
N ASN A 71 6.56 -5.52 1.98
CA ASN A 71 7.41 -4.33 1.84
C ASN A 71 7.13 -3.58 0.52
N ARG A 72 6.99 -4.31 -0.61
CA ARG A 72 6.63 -3.68 -1.89
C ARG A 72 5.25 -3.03 -1.83
N GLN A 73 4.27 -3.69 -1.23
CA GLN A 73 2.93 -3.15 -1.05
C GLN A 73 2.93 -1.88 -0.19
N TYR A 74 3.68 -1.87 0.92
CA TYR A 74 3.84 -0.68 1.76
C TYR A 74 4.42 0.50 0.97
N LEU A 75 5.54 0.30 0.25
CA LEU A 75 6.19 1.36 -0.51
C LEU A 75 5.29 1.90 -1.63
N SER A 76 4.67 1.00 -2.39
CA SER A 76 3.76 1.36 -3.48
C SER A 76 2.51 2.09 -2.95
N GLY A 77 1.88 1.56 -1.90
CA GLY A 77 0.71 2.15 -1.28
C GLY A 77 0.99 3.53 -0.68
N LYS A 78 2.13 3.70 -0.01
CA LYS A 78 2.57 4.99 0.51
C LYS A 78 2.80 6.02 -0.60
N GLN A 79 3.42 5.61 -1.70
CA GLN A 79 3.63 6.47 -2.86
C GLN A 79 2.30 6.85 -3.54
N ALA A 80 1.40 5.87 -3.72
CA ALA A 80 0.08 6.10 -4.29
C ALA A 80 -0.75 7.07 -3.42
N TYR A 81 -0.70 6.93 -2.10
CA TYR A 81 -1.33 7.85 -1.17
C TYR A 81 -0.78 9.27 -1.31
N ALA A 82 0.54 9.44 -1.38
CA ALA A 82 1.15 10.75 -1.60
C ALA A 82 0.69 11.40 -2.92
N LYS A 83 0.60 10.61 -4.00
CA LYS A 83 0.07 11.08 -5.28
C LYS A 83 -1.40 11.50 -5.17
N LYS A 84 -2.23 10.75 -4.43
CA LYS A 84 -3.62 11.12 -4.20
C LYS A 84 -3.76 12.46 -3.49
N LEU A 85 -2.91 12.74 -2.51
CA LEU A 85 -2.89 14.03 -1.82
C LEU A 85 -2.54 15.18 -2.77
N GLN A 86 -1.63 14.96 -3.73
CA GLN A 86 -1.31 15.94 -4.78
C GLN A 86 -2.51 16.17 -5.71
N GLU A 87 -3.16 15.10 -6.18
CA GLU A 87 -4.37 15.19 -7.01
C GLU A 87 -5.50 15.97 -6.31
N LYS A 88 -5.67 15.81 -4.98
CA LYS A 88 -6.62 16.63 -4.19
C LYS A 88 -6.24 18.11 -4.19
N ALA A 89 -4.96 18.44 -4.03
CA ALA A 89 -4.50 19.82 -4.03
C ALA A 89 -4.73 20.49 -5.39
N GLU A 90 -4.45 19.80 -6.49
CA GLU A 90 -4.71 20.27 -7.86
C GLU A 90 -6.20 20.51 -8.10
N LEU A 91 -7.04 19.58 -7.65
CA LEU A 91 -8.49 19.70 -7.79
C LEU A 91 -9.07 20.84 -6.95
N LEU A 92 -8.56 21.04 -5.73
CA LEU A 92 -8.91 22.20 -4.91
C LEU A 92 -8.53 23.53 -5.59
N ALA A 93 -7.39 23.57 -6.28
CA ALA A 93 -7.00 24.75 -7.06
C ALA A 93 -7.94 25.00 -8.25
N GLN A 94 -8.43 23.95 -8.92
CA GLN A 94 -9.44 24.07 -9.97
C GLN A 94 -10.77 24.61 -9.43
N PHE A 95 -11.22 24.12 -8.27
CA PHE A 95 -12.40 24.68 -7.60
C PHE A 95 -12.21 26.15 -7.23
N ALA A 96 -11.06 26.53 -6.69
CA ALA A 96 -10.77 27.93 -6.36
C ALA A 96 -10.77 28.84 -7.60
N ALA A 97 -10.26 28.36 -8.73
CA ALA A 97 -10.31 29.09 -9.99
C ALA A 97 -11.76 29.26 -10.50
N ALA A 98 -12.58 28.21 -10.40
CA ALA A 98 -14.00 28.27 -10.74
C ALA A 98 -14.79 29.20 -9.80
N GLU A 99 -14.49 29.19 -8.50
CA GLU A 99 -15.11 30.08 -7.50
C GLU A 99 -14.82 31.57 -7.75
N ALA A 100 -13.67 31.88 -8.37
CA ALA A 100 -13.29 33.24 -8.73
C ALA A 100 -13.98 33.78 -9.99
N ASP A 101 -14.69 32.93 -10.74
CA ASP A 101 -15.40 33.35 -11.95
C ASP A 101 -16.61 34.23 -11.60
N THR A 102 -16.52 35.51 -11.97
CA THR A 102 -17.56 36.52 -11.71
C THR A 102 -18.79 36.37 -12.59
N SER A 103 -18.74 35.56 -13.65
CA SER A 103 -19.86 35.31 -14.57
C SER A 103 -20.87 34.29 -14.03
N LEU A 104 -20.51 33.55 -12.98
CA LEU A 104 -21.37 32.55 -12.36
C LEU A 104 -22.58 33.18 -11.66
N THR A 105 -23.75 32.59 -11.87
CA THR A 105 -24.97 32.95 -11.15
C THR A 105 -24.93 32.46 -9.70
N ALA A 106 -25.87 32.92 -8.87
CA ALA A 106 -26.00 32.43 -7.50
C ALA A 106 -26.27 30.91 -7.45
N ALA A 107 -27.07 30.39 -8.39
CA ALA A 107 -27.36 28.97 -8.49
C ALA A 107 -26.11 28.15 -8.85
N ASP A 108 -25.30 28.64 -9.79
CA ASP A 108 -24.05 27.98 -10.19
C ASP A 108 -23.05 27.92 -9.02
N LYS A 109 -22.96 29.00 -8.24
CA LYS A 109 -22.10 29.05 -7.04
C LYS A 109 -22.53 28.06 -5.97
N GLU A 110 -23.85 27.91 -5.76
CA GLU A 110 -24.39 26.91 -4.83
C GLU A 110 -24.11 25.48 -5.31
N GLU A 111 -24.27 25.21 -6.61
CA GLU A 111 -23.95 23.90 -7.19
C GLU A 111 -22.45 23.57 -7.13
N LEU A 112 -21.58 24.56 -7.39
CA LEU A 112 -20.14 24.41 -7.25
C LEU A 112 -19.73 24.08 -5.81
N ALA A 113 -20.31 24.77 -4.83
CA ALA A 113 -20.06 24.50 -3.42
C ALA A 113 -20.53 23.09 -2.99
N ARG A 114 -21.71 22.65 -3.45
CA ARG A 114 -22.21 21.29 -3.22
C ARG A 114 -21.31 20.24 -3.86
N SER A 115 -20.89 20.47 -5.11
CA SER A 115 -19.96 19.58 -5.83
C SER A 115 -18.62 19.46 -5.12
N LYS A 116 -18.03 20.59 -4.69
CA LYS A 116 -16.77 20.62 -3.94
C LYS A 116 -16.86 19.85 -2.63
N SER A 117 -17.91 20.07 -1.84
CA SER A 117 -18.11 19.38 -0.55
C SER A 117 -18.30 17.87 -0.71
N ALA A 118 -19.14 17.43 -1.66
CA ALA A 118 -19.36 16.01 -1.93
C ALA A 118 -18.09 15.29 -2.40
N LEU A 119 -17.29 15.98 -3.22
CA LEU A 119 -16.03 15.46 -3.69
C LEU A 119 -14.98 15.35 -2.58
N LEU A 120 -14.90 16.35 -1.70
CA LEU A 120 -13.99 16.32 -0.55
C LEU A 120 -14.34 15.22 0.44
N ASP A 121 -15.62 15.03 0.76
CA ASP A 121 -16.07 13.92 1.60
C ASP A 121 -15.70 12.55 1.00
N THR A 122 -15.93 12.39 -0.31
CA THR A 122 -15.56 11.18 -1.04
C THR A 122 -14.05 10.95 -1.03
N PHE A 123 -13.27 12.00 -1.29
CA PHE A 123 -11.82 11.91 -1.27
C PHE A 123 -11.32 11.54 0.13
N ASP A 124 -11.84 12.18 1.18
CA ASP A 124 -11.37 11.94 2.54
C ASP A 124 -11.62 10.49 2.96
N LYS A 125 -12.79 9.92 2.63
CA LYS A 125 -13.09 8.50 2.82
C LYS A 125 -12.10 7.59 2.07
N LEU A 126 -11.87 7.84 0.78
CA LEU A 126 -10.95 7.04 -0.03
C LEU A 126 -9.50 7.17 0.45
N SER A 127 -9.09 8.37 0.87
CA SER A 127 -7.75 8.64 1.35
C SER A 127 -7.48 7.93 2.67
N LYS A 128 -8.46 7.88 3.57
CA LYS A 128 -8.40 7.12 4.81
C LYS A 128 -8.25 5.63 4.52
N THR A 129 -9.09 5.06 3.67
CA THR A 129 -8.97 3.65 3.25
C THR A 129 -7.61 3.35 2.61
N SER A 130 -7.13 4.25 1.74
CA SER A 130 -5.80 4.10 1.12
C SER A 130 -4.67 4.13 2.15
N LYS A 131 -4.80 4.95 3.19
CA LYS A 131 -3.85 5.03 4.28
C LYS A 131 -3.84 3.75 5.11
N ASP A 132 -5.02 3.33 5.55
CA ASP A 132 -5.21 2.12 6.35
C ASP A 132 -4.64 0.89 5.62
N MET A 133 -4.82 0.79 4.30
CA MET A 133 -4.26 -0.31 3.50
C MET A 133 -2.73 -0.36 3.51
N TYR A 134 -2.03 0.77 3.30
CA TYR A 134 -0.56 0.72 3.30
C TYR A 134 -0.01 0.56 4.73
N GLU A 135 -0.69 1.06 5.76
CA GLU A 135 -0.31 0.85 7.17
C GLU A 135 -0.53 -0.61 7.60
N MET A 136 -1.55 -1.27 7.08
CA MET A 136 -1.70 -2.72 7.23
C MET A 136 -0.55 -3.47 6.55
N ALA A 137 -0.18 -3.09 5.32
CA ALA A 137 0.98 -3.68 4.64
C ALA A 137 2.30 -3.45 5.42
N LEU A 138 2.45 -2.30 6.08
CA LEU A 138 3.56 -2.02 6.99
C LEU A 138 3.59 -3.00 8.16
N THR A 139 2.44 -3.23 8.79
CA THR A 139 2.30 -4.16 9.92
C THR A 139 2.63 -5.60 9.51
N VAL A 140 2.08 -6.05 8.38
CA VAL A 140 2.38 -7.38 7.81
C VAL A 140 3.87 -7.50 7.48
N ARG A 141 4.48 -6.44 6.94
CA ARG A 141 5.92 -6.40 6.68
C ARG A 141 6.73 -6.57 7.96
N ASP A 142 6.42 -5.81 8.99
CA ASP A 142 7.20 -5.84 10.22
C ASP A 142 7.08 -7.21 10.91
N LEU A 143 5.91 -7.84 10.86
CA LEU A 143 5.72 -9.22 11.32
C LEU A 143 6.46 -10.23 10.44
N ALA A 144 6.30 -10.20 9.12
CA ALA A 144 6.89 -11.18 8.22
C ALA A 144 8.42 -11.05 8.11
N CYS A 145 8.95 -9.84 8.20
CA CYS A 145 10.39 -9.57 8.12
C CYS A 145 11.12 -9.77 9.44
N THR A 146 10.42 -9.97 10.56
CA THR A 146 11.04 -10.36 11.85
C THR A 146 11.21 -11.87 11.99
N VAL A 147 10.42 -12.70 11.29
CA VAL A 147 10.53 -14.19 11.28
C VAL A 147 11.79 -14.71 10.56
N GLY A 148 12.83 -13.90 10.45
CA GLY A 148 14.10 -14.25 9.82
C GLY A 148 15.27 -13.40 10.34
N ILE A 149 15.16 -12.94 11.58
CA ILE A 149 16.28 -12.39 12.36
C ILE A 149 16.56 -13.38 13.49
#